data_AF-A0AAN7WIB3-F1
#
_entry.id   AF-A0AAN7WIB3-F1
#
_cell.length_a   1.000
_cell.length_b   1.000
_cell.length_c   1.000
_cell.angle_alpha   90.00
_cell.angle_beta   90.00
_cell.angle_gamma   90.00
#
_symmetry.space_group_name_H-M   'P 1'
#
loop_
_entity.id
_entity.type
_entity.pdbx_description
1 polymer ?
#
loop_
_entity_poly.entity_id
_entity_poly.type
_entity_poly.pdbx_seq_one_letter_code
_entity_poly.pdbx_strand_id
1 'polypeptide(L)'
;MGSAFIAYGIVLTILLLCGQSWLAATGRSQEFYDSLIIALWGCVNTFTEHRWGGPWVANDLQHTSMGIIWWAAGLVGIWLSRDRSGRPKRNLIPSIVILLTGWGMSAHPQNLVLSTHVHSIFGYTLMAAGLTRAIEISFVLRDKVAPTMPEDIDSEISSFQYLPPFLLYASGFLFMGATEEQMRMLSDAGVTHVSYILILYSISFLLFLFILMLLHLYSANTSAIGAGKQPVKPGDEERPRTNGHARIPNASDRQAQDAQEFELEGLMSDDEDERPKVNGKAANGVAH
;
A
#
# COMPACT_ATOMS: atom_id res chain seq x y z
N MET A 1 3.33 19.64 4.68
CA MET A 1 2.28 18.92 3.91
C MET A 1 2.66 17.48 3.57
N GLY A 2 3.95 17.12 3.36
CA GLY A 2 4.31 15.77 2.87
C GLY A 2 4.01 14.62 3.84
N SER A 3 4.13 14.86 5.14
CA SER A 3 3.70 13.91 6.18
C SER A 3 2.21 13.58 6.10
N ALA A 4 1.37 14.48 5.55
CA ALA A 4 -0.06 14.20 5.36
C ALA A 4 -0.28 13.12 4.29
N PHE A 5 0.53 13.08 3.22
CA PHE A 5 0.45 12.00 2.22
C PHE A 5 0.89 10.66 2.83
N ILE A 6 1.94 10.64 3.66
CA ILE A 6 2.36 9.44 4.38
C ILE A 6 1.24 8.96 5.31
N ALA A 7 0.68 9.86 6.12
CA ALA A 7 -0.43 9.53 7.02
C ALA A 7 -1.64 8.99 6.26
N TYR A 8 -1.97 9.58 5.10
CA TYR A 8 -3.05 9.10 4.25
C TYR A 8 -2.74 7.70 3.68
N GLY A 9 -1.52 7.45 3.21
CA GLY A 9 -1.07 6.12 2.80
C GLY A 9 -1.19 5.08 3.92
N ILE A 10 -0.87 5.45 5.17
CA ILE A 10 -1.06 4.60 6.36
C ILE A 10 -2.53 4.27 6.57
N VAL A 11 -3.41 5.27 6.53
CA VAL A 11 -4.86 5.06 6.66
C VAL A 11 -5.38 4.11 5.57
N LEU A 12 -4.99 4.31 4.31
CA LEU A 12 -5.38 3.40 3.23
C LEU A 12 -4.86 1.97 3.46
N THR A 13 -3.63 1.81 3.97
CA THR A 13 -3.05 0.50 4.30
C THR A 13 -3.83 -0.20 5.42
N ILE A 14 -4.20 0.55 6.47
CA ILE A 14 -5.02 0.05 7.57
C ILE A 14 -6.38 -0.41 7.04
N LEU A 15 -7.06 0.42 6.25
CA LEU A 15 -8.36 0.10 5.68
C LEU A 15 -8.30 -1.13 4.79
N LEU A 16 -7.25 -1.25 3.98
CA LEU A 16 -7.01 -2.41 3.11
C LEU A 16 -6.86 -3.70 3.91
N LEU A 17 -6.00 -3.72 4.94
CA LEU A 17 -5.62 -4.96 5.64
C LEU A 17 -6.53 -5.35 6.80
N CYS A 18 -7.10 -4.38 7.53
CA CYS A 18 -7.81 -4.64 8.79
C CYS A 18 -9.07 -3.79 9.01
N GLY A 19 -9.34 -2.80 8.15
CA GLY A 19 -10.46 -1.88 8.32
C GLY A 19 -11.76 -2.28 7.61
N GLN A 20 -11.82 -3.41 6.91
CA GLN A 20 -13.00 -3.81 6.14
C GLN A 20 -14.25 -4.01 7.02
N SER A 21 -14.10 -4.68 8.17
CA SER A 21 -15.19 -4.89 9.13
C SER A 21 -15.67 -3.56 9.76
N TRP A 22 -14.74 -2.65 10.05
CA TRP A 22 -15.06 -1.31 10.54
C TRP A 22 -15.83 -0.50 9.49
N LEU A 23 -15.39 -0.51 8.23
CA LEU A 23 -16.09 0.16 7.13
C LEU A 23 -17.52 -0.36 6.99
N ALA A 24 -17.71 -1.69 7.00
CA ALA A 24 -19.02 -2.32 6.95
C ALA A 24 -19.93 -1.86 8.09
N ALA A 25 -19.42 -1.82 9.33
CA ALA A 25 -20.18 -1.39 10.50
C ALA A 25 -20.61 0.09 10.44
N THR A 26 -19.85 0.96 9.78
CA THR A 26 -20.20 2.38 9.68
C THR A 26 -21.27 2.69 8.63
N GLY A 27 -21.52 1.77 7.69
CA GLY A 27 -22.43 2.00 6.56
C GLY A 27 -21.96 3.12 5.62
N ARG A 28 -20.65 3.40 5.57
CA ARG A 28 -20.02 4.40 4.70
C ARG A 28 -18.99 3.73 3.79
N SER A 29 -18.86 4.23 2.56
CA SER A 29 -17.76 3.83 1.68
C SER A 29 -16.44 4.42 2.16
N GLN A 30 -15.33 3.80 1.80
CA GLN A 30 -14.00 4.33 2.08
C GLN A 30 -13.83 5.76 1.52
N GLU A 31 -14.32 5.99 0.30
CA GLU A 31 -14.22 7.27 -0.39
C GLU A 31 -15.03 8.38 0.29
N PHE A 32 -16.03 8.04 1.13
CA PHE A 32 -16.67 9.03 2.00
C PHE A 32 -15.66 9.64 2.98
N TYR A 33 -14.85 8.80 3.63
CA TYR A 33 -13.84 9.25 4.59
C TYR A 33 -12.68 9.96 3.89
N ASP A 34 -12.22 9.43 2.76
CA ASP A 34 -11.19 10.06 1.94
C ASP A 34 -11.63 11.48 1.52
N SER A 35 -12.88 11.61 1.04
CA SER A 35 -13.44 12.89 0.62
C SER A 35 -13.65 13.85 1.81
N LEU A 36 -13.97 13.34 3.00
CA LEU A 36 -14.06 14.14 4.21
C LEU A 36 -12.70 14.72 4.62
N ILE A 37 -11.63 13.91 4.57
CA ILE A 37 -10.27 14.37 4.88
C ILE A 37 -9.84 15.42 3.85
N ILE A 38 -10.04 15.14 2.56
CA ILE A 38 -9.76 16.08 1.47
C ILE A 38 -10.53 17.39 1.65
N ALA A 39 -11.82 17.31 2.05
CA ALA A 39 -12.66 18.48 2.29
C ALA A 39 -12.14 19.35 3.43
N LEU A 40 -11.89 18.73 4.59
CA LEU A 40 -11.43 19.44 5.77
C LEU A 40 -10.03 20.04 5.57
N TRP A 41 -9.11 19.26 5.00
CA TRP A 41 -7.75 19.71 4.74
C TRP A 41 -7.73 20.87 3.72
N GLY A 42 -8.46 20.72 2.61
CA GLY A 42 -8.56 21.77 1.59
C GLY A 42 -9.15 23.07 2.15
N CYS A 43 -10.15 22.97 3.04
CA CYS A 43 -10.79 24.11 3.66
C CYS A 43 -9.79 24.87 4.55
N VAL A 44 -9.11 24.14 5.46
CA VAL A 44 -8.06 24.74 6.30
C VAL A 44 -6.99 25.39 5.43
N ASN A 45 -6.43 24.66 4.45
CA ASN A 45 -5.37 25.18 3.59
C ASN A 45 -5.78 26.45 2.84
N THR A 46 -7.02 26.50 2.32
CA THR A 46 -7.55 27.67 1.61
C THR A 46 -7.50 28.94 2.47
N PHE A 47 -7.86 28.83 3.74
CA PHE A 47 -8.00 30.00 4.61
C PHE A 47 -6.75 30.31 5.44
N THR A 48 -5.76 29.41 5.48
CA THR A 48 -4.51 29.60 6.24
C THR A 48 -3.29 29.93 5.39
N GLU A 49 -3.33 29.67 4.08
CA GLU A 49 -2.14 29.84 3.23
C GLU A 49 -1.76 31.33 3.06
N HIS A 50 -2.74 32.19 2.80
CA HIS A 50 -2.48 33.62 2.68
C HIS A 50 -2.40 34.28 4.07
N ARG A 51 -1.33 35.06 4.28
CA ARG A 51 -1.22 35.92 5.46
C ARG A 51 -2.14 37.12 5.32
N TRP A 52 -3.30 37.01 5.96
CA TRP A 52 -4.29 38.08 6.04
C TRP A 52 -3.65 39.42 6.44
N GLY A 53 -3.83 40.43 5.59
CA GLY A 53 -3.28 41.78 5.77
C GLY A 53 -2.01 42.09 4.96
N GLY A 54 -1.44 41.11 4.25
CA GLY A 54 -0.36 41.31 3.27
C GLY A 54 -0.87 41.37 1.82
N PRO A 55 -0.03 41.82 0.86
CA PRO A 55 -0.35 41.68 -0.56
C PRO A 55 -0.28 40.22 -1.00
N TRP A 56 -1.10 39.83 -1.98
CA TRP A 56 -1.03 38.52 -2.61
C TRP A 56 0.23 38.37 -3.44
N VAL A 57 0.94 37.25 -3.28
CA VAL A 57 2.07 36.87 -4.14
C VAL A 57 1.72 35.67 -5.03
N ALA A 58 2.49 35.44 -6.10
CA ALA A 58 2.21 34.39 -7.08
C ALA A 58 2.13 32.98 -6.46
N ASN A 59 2.94 32.71 -5.43
CA ASN A 59 2.93 31.44 -4.71
C ASN A 59 1.63 31.25 -3.89
N ASP A 60 1.13 32.31 -3.22
CA ASP A 60 -0.13 32.29 -2.48
C ASP A 60 -1.32 31.87 -3.36
N LEU A 61 -1.39 32.40 -4.59
CA LEU A 61 -2.47 32.08 -5.52
C LEU A 61 -2.46 30.60 -5.91
N GLN A 62 -1.28 30.04 -6.20
CA GLN A 62 -1.16 28.63 -6.55
C GLN A 62 -1.58 27.74 -5.39
N HIS A 63 -1.03 27.95 -4.19
CA HIS A 63 -1.33 27.11 -3.03
C HIS A 63 -2.78 27.28 -2.53
N THR A 64 -3.32 28.49 -2.55
CA THR A 64 -4.74 28.74 -2.19
C THR A 64 -5.66 28.06 -3.20
N SER A 65 -5.38 28.16 -4.50
CA SER A 65 -6.19 27.49 -5.53
C SER A 65 -6.19 25.96 -5.39
N MET A 66 -5.07 25.38 -4.95
CA MET A 66 -4.97 23.96 -4.62
C MET A 66 -5.84 23.60 -3.41
N GLY A 67 -5.89 24.45 -2.38
CA GLY A 67 -6.84 24.29 -1.27
C GLY A 67 -8.30 24.30 -1.75
N ILE A 68 -8.65 25.25 -2.63
CA ILE A 68 -10.02 25.42 -3.14
C ILE A 68 -10.51 24.18 -3.87
N ILE A 69 -9.71 23.65 -4.80
CA ILE A 69 -10.10 22.44 -5.54
C ILE A 69 -10.24 21.24 -4.61
N TRP A 70 -9.39 21.11 -3.58
CA TRP A 70 -9.50 20.04 -2.59
C TRP A 70 -10.84 20.08 -1.88
N TRP A 71 -11.23 21.22 -1.29
CA TRP A 71 -12.48 21.21 -0.51
C TRP A 71 -13.74 21.18 -1.35
N ALA A 72 -13.76 21.87 -2.50
CA ALA A 72 -14.89 21.81 -3.42
C ALA A 72 -15.11 20.40 -3.95
N ALA A 73 -14.05 19.71 -4.40
CA ALA A 73 -14.14 18.33 -4.85
C ALA A 73 -14.46 17.38 -3.68
N GLY A 74 -13.86 17.57 -2.51
CA GLY A 74 -14.18 16.78 -1.31
C GLY A 74 -15.67 16.78 -0.98
N LEU A 75 -16.35 17.93 -1.07
CA LEU A 75 -17.81 18.00 -0.89
C LEU A 75 -18.58 17.19 -1.95
N VAL A 76 -18.14 17.21 -3.21
CA VAL A 76 -18.72 16.38 -4.27
C VAL A 76 -18.50 14.89 -3.98
N GLY A 77 -17.30 14.51 -3.52
CA GLY A 77 -16.99 13.13 -3.15
C GLY A 77 -17.85 12.62 -2.00
N ILE A 78 -18.05 13.44 -0.96
CA ILE A 78 -18.97 13.16 0.15
C ILE A 78 -20.40 12.91 -0.36
N TRP A 79 -20.87 13.76 -1.29
CA TRP A 79 -22.21 13.65 -1.87
C TRP A 79 -22.38 12.36 -2.70
N LEU A 80 -21.38 12.04 -3.54
CA LEU A 80 -21.40 10.87 -4.42
C LEU A 80 -21.14 9.54 -3.70
N SER A 81 -20.73 9.57 -2.43
CA SER A 81 -20.50 8.37 -1.62
C SER A 81 -21.78 7.64 -1.20
N ARG A 82 -22.94 8.04 -1.72
CA ARG A 82 -24.25 7.42 -1.47
C ARG A 82 -25.07 7.29 -2.74
N ASP A 83 -25.85 6.23 -2.82
CA ASP A 83 -26.87 6.08 -3.87
C ASP A 83 -28.18 6.79 -3.51
N ARG A 84 -29.17 6.73 -4.42
CA ARG A 84 -30.49 7.35 -4.23
C ARG A 84 -31.27 6.81 -3.02
N SER A 85 -30.97 5.59 -2.60
CA SER A 85 -31.59 4.94 -1.44
C SER A 85 -30.78 5.15 -0.15
N GLY A 86 -29.71 5.95 -0.20
CA GLY A 86 -28.83 6.24 0.94
C GLY A 86 -27.80 5.15 1.25
N ARG A 87 -27.68 4.11 0.41
CA ARG A 87 -26.69 3.04 0.59
C ARG A 87 -25.28 3.56 0.24
N PRO A 88 -24.23 3.07 0.91
CA PRO A 88 -22.86 3.49 0.60
C PRO A 88 -22.50 3.15 -0.84
N LYS A 89 -21.72 4.04 -1.48
CA LYS A 89 -21.26 3.90 -2.87
C LYS A 89 -19.81 4.37 -3.00
N ARG A 90 -19.00 3.64 -3.78
CA ARG A 90 -17.64 4.07 -4.18
C ARG A 90 -17.73 5.21 -5.20
N ASN A 91 -16.71 6.07 -5.29
CA ASN A 91 -16.63 7.09 -6.34
C ASN A 91 -15.17 7.47 -6.62
N LEU A 92 -14.92 8.19 -7.72
CA LEU A 92 -13.56 8.49 -8.19
C LEU A 92 -13.04 9.86 -7.75
N ILE A 93 -13.78 10.61 -6.94
CA ILE A 93 -13.41 11.99 -6.62
C ILE A 93 -12.08 12.07 -5.87
N PRO A 94 -11.80 11.26 -4.83
CA PRO A 94 -10.49 11.26 -4.19
C PRO A 94 -9.34 10.99 -5.16
N SER A 95 -9.48 10.00 -6.06
CA SER A 95 -8.46 9.71 -7.08
C SER A 95 -8.21 10.87 -8.03
N ILE A 96 -9.27 11.56 -8.46
CA ILE A 96 -9.17 12.72 -9.36
C ILE A 96 -8.44 13.87 -8.67
N VAL A 97 -8.78 14.18 -7.41
CA VAL A 97 -8.12 15.25 -6.65
C VAL A 97 -6.64 14.98 -6.49
N ILE A 98 -6.26 13.74 -6.15
CA ILE A 98 -4.86 13.33 -6.03
C ILE A 98 -4.14 13.45 -7.39
N LEU A 99 -4.76 13.04 -8.48
CA LEU A 99 -4.19 13.15 -9.82
C LEU A 99 -3.98 14.61 -10.25
N LEU A 100 -4.99 15.47 -10.07
CA LEU A 100 -4.89 16.90 -10.35
C LEU A 100 -3.83 17.58 -9.50
N THR A 101 -3.70 17.15 -8.24
CA THR A 101 -2.65 17.64 -7.33
C THR A 101 -1.28 17.26 -7.87
N GLY A 102 -1.08 16.00 -8.26
CA GLY A 102 0.19 15.56 -8.84
C GLY A 102 0.55 16.32 -10.11
N TRP A 103 -0.42 16.56 -11.00
CA TRP A 103 -0.22 17.40 -12.19
C TRP A 103 0.24 18.81 -11.81
N GLY A 104 -0.50 19.49 -10.93
CA GLY A 104 -0.17 20.85 -10.48
C GLY A 104 1.22 20.95 -9.86
N MET A 105 1.61 19.96 -9.06
CA MET A 105 2.92 19.92 -8.42
C MET A 105 4.05 19.56 -9.38
N SER A 106 3.79 18.74 -10.40
CA SER A 106 4.80 18.38 -11.41
C SER A 106 5.30 19.56 -12.25
N ALA A 107 4.42 20.56 -12.43
CA ALA A 107 4.66 21.79 -13.18
C ALA A 107 4.93 23.00 -12.26
N HIS A 108 5.10 22.77 -10.95
CA HIS A 108 5.30 23.85 -10.00
C HIS A 108 6.72 24.44 -10.15
N PRO A 109 6.86 25.75 -10.42
CA PRO A 109 8.17 26.36 -10.62
C PRO A 109 8.98 26.35 -9.32
N GLN A 110 10.28 26.08 -9.44
CA GLN A 110 11.23 26.08 -8.33
C GLN A 110 12.45 26.94 -8.69
N ASN A 111 13.08 27.55 -7.68
CA ASN A 111 14.25 28.40 -7.88
C ASN A 111 15.53 27.61 -8.19
N LEU A 112 15.60 26.35 -7.77
CA LEU A 112 16.76 25.48 -7.96
C LEU A 112 16.42 24.34 -8.92
N VAL A 113 17.25 24.12 -9.93
CA VAL A 113 17.07 23.05 -10.94
C VAL A 113 16.93 21.67 -10.29
N LEU A 114 17.75 21.38 -9.26
CA LEU A 114 17.63 20.14 -8.49
C LEU A 114 16.23 20.00 -7.86
N SER A 115 15.71 21.07 -7.24
CA SER A 115 14.38 21.08 -6.66
C SER A 115 13.29 20.89 -7.71
N THR A 116 13.43 21.52 -8.89
CA THR A 116 12.49 21.33 -10.01
C THR A 116 12.37 19.86 -10.39
N HIS A 117 13.49 19.15 -10.56
CA HIS A 117 13.45 17.73 -10.91
C HIS A 117 12.83 16.86 -9.81
N VAL A 118 13.14 17.13 -8.54
CA VAL A 118 12.54 16.39 -7.40
C VAL A 118 11.03 16.65 -7.32
N HIS A 119 10.57 17.90 -7.49
CA HIS A 119 9.16 18.26 -7.51
C HIS A 119 8.40 17.66 -8.70
N SER A 120 9.02 17.62 -9.89
CA SER A 120 8.42 16.96 -11.05
C SER A 120 8.19 15.47 -10.79
N ILE A 121 9.17 14.77 -10.21
CA ILE A 121 9.03 13.35 -9.87
C ILE A 121 8.02 13.14 -8.76
N PHE A 122 8.00 13.99 -7.72
CA PHE A 122 6.93 14.00 -6.72
C PHE A 122 5.54 14.08 -7.38
N GLY A 123 5.35 15.03 -8.31
CA GLY A 123 4.09 15.20 -9.01
C GLY A 123 3.70 13.96 -9.82
N TYR A 124 4.63 13.35 -10.55
CA TYR A 124 4.38 12.12 -11.31
C TYR A 124 4.05 10.92 -10.41
N THR A 125 4.73 10.76 -9.28
CA THR A 125 4.43 9.72 -8.30
C THR A 125 3.02 9.90 -7.72
N LEU A 126 2.62 11.15 -7.46
CA LEU A 126 1.30 11.46 -6.95
C LEU A 126 0.20 11.27 -8.01
N MET A 127 0.49 11.61 -9.28
CA MET A 127 -0.39 11.28 -10.42
C MET A 127 -0.58 9.76 -10.55
N ALA A 128 0.51 8.99 -10.42
CA ALA A 128 0.44 7.53 -10.43
C ALA A 128 -0.38 6.98 -9.26
N ALA A 129 -0.31 7.58 -8.07
CA ALA A 129 -1.16 7.22 -6.93
C ALA A 129 -2.65 7.45 -7.25
N GLY A 130 -3.00 8.60 -7.82
CA GLY A 130 -4.37 8.91 -8.23
C GLY A 130 -4.88 7.97 -9.33
N LEU A 131 -4.04 7.69 -10.34
CA LEU A 131 -4.37 6.79 -11.45
C LEU A 131 -4.57 5.35 -10.98
N THR A 132 -3.62 4.80 -10.22
CA THR A 132 -3.74 3.45 -9.67
C THR A 132 -4.94 3.32 -8.75
N ARG A 133 -5.27 4.36 -7.97
CA ARG A 133 -6.50 4.37 -7.15
C ARG A 133 -7.76 4.33 -8.01
N ALA A 134 -7.80 5.07 -9.11
CA ALA A 134 -8.94 5.00 -10.05
C ALA A 134 -9.06 3.60 -10.67
N ILE A 135 -7.93 2.99 -11.06
CA ILE A 135 -7.92 1.63 -11.61
C ILE A 135 -8.39 0.60 -10.56
N GLU A 136 -7.92 0.74 -9.32
CA GLU A 136 -8.32 -0.10 -8.21
C GLU A 136 -9.84 -0.07 -8.01
N ILE A 137 -10.43 1.12 -7.94
CA ILE A 137 -11.87 1.29 -7.72
C ILE A 137 -12.67 0.72 -8.90
N SER A 138 -12.31 1.09 -10.13
CA SER A 138 -13.12 0.77 -11.32
C SER A 138 -12.95 -0.65 -11.84
N PHE A 139 -11.74 -1.23 -11.76
CA PHE A 139 -11.43 -2.51 -12.43
C PHE A 139 -11.12 -3.65 -11.46
N VAL A 140 -10.38 -3.38 -10.38
CA VAL A 140 -10.03 -4.41 -9.39
C VAL A 140 -11.24 -4.67 -8.49
N LEU A 141 -11.78 -3.61 -7.89
CA LEU A 141 -12.91 -3.68 -6.98
C LEU A 141 -14.27 -3.57 -7.69
N ARG A 142 -14.30 -3.03 -8.91
CA ARG A 142 -15.52 -2.88 -9.73
C ARG A 142 -16.65 -2.18 -8.96
N ASP A 143 -16.32 -1.10 -8.27
CA ASP A 143 -17.21 -0.34 -7.39
C ASP A 143 -17.85 -1.15 -6.24
N LYS A 144 -17.40 -2.38 -5.96
CA LYS A 144 -17.86 -3.14 -4.79
C LYS A 144 -17.49 -2.37 -3.51
N VAL A 145 -18.51 -2.12 -2.71
CA VAL A 145 -18.35 -1.58 -1.35
C VAL A 145 -17.86 -2.72 -0.45
N ALA A 146 -17.17 -2.38 0.63
CA ALA A 146 -16.71 -3.35 1.63
C ALA A 146 -17.83 -4.37 1.95
N PRO A 147 -17.48 -5.66 2.04
CA PRO A 147 -18.43 -6.75 2.15
C PRO A 147 -19.42 -6.56 3.31
N THR A 148 -20.70 -6.83 3.03
CA THR A 148 -21.80 -6.70 3.99
C THR A 148 -21.75 -7.77 5.08
N MET A 149 -21.21 -8.96 4.77
CA MET A 149 -21.00 -10.02 5.74
C MET A 149 -19.49 -10.27 5.93
N PRO A 150 -19.03 -10.59 7.16
CA PRO A 150 -17.63 -10.96 7.40
C PRO A 150 -17.14 -12.13 6.53
N GLU A 151 -18.07 -13.01 6.12
CA GLU A 151 -17.83 -14.17 5.25
C GLU A 151 -17.57 -13.79 3.79
N ASP A 152 -17.96 -12.57 3.38
CA ASP A 152 -17.75 -12.03 2.02
C ASP A 152 -16.42 -11.26 1.88
N ILE A 153 -15.61 -11.19 2.96
CA ILE A 153 -14.24 -10.65 2.88
C ILE A 153 -13.41 -11.64 2.07
N ASP A 154 -13.24 -11.36 0.78
CA ASP A 154 -12.30 -12.06 -0.10
C ASP A 154 -10.97 -12.20 0.65
N SER A 155 -10.52 -13.44 0.81
CA SER A 155 -9.32 -13.76 1.58
C SER A 155 -8.04 -13.27 0.91
N GLU A 156 -8.07 -13.00 -0.40
CA GLU A 156 -6.91 -12.54 -1.16
C GLU A 156 -7.01 -11.08 -1.57
N ILE A 157 -6.15 -10.28 -0.97
CA ILE A 157 -5.90 -8.90 -1.37
C ILE A 157 -5.04 -8.92 -2.63
N SER A 158 -5.53 -8.27 -3.70
CA SER A 158 -4.76 -8.18 -4.94
C SER A 158 -3.47 -7.38 -4.74
N SER A 159 -2.37 -7.84 -5.34
CA SER A 159 -1.09 -7.12 -5.33
C SER A 159 -1.22 -5.67 -5.84
N PHE A 160 -2.17 -5.42 -6.75
CA PHE A 160 -2.43 -4.09 -7.29
C PHE A 160 -2.93 -3.10 -6.23
N GLN A 161 -3.68 -3.56 -5.21
CA GLN A 161 -4.26 -2.71 -4.17
C GLN A 161 -3.21 -2.09 -3.24
N TYR A 162 -1.98 -2.60 -3.24
CA TYR A 162 -0.87 -2.00 -2.51
C TYR A 162 -0.24 -0.81 -3.23
N LEU A 163 -0.48 -0.64 -4.55
CA LEU A 163 0.12 0.46 -5.32
C LEU A 163 -0.37 1.84 -4.86
N PRO A 164 -1.68 2.10 -4.72
CA PRO A 164 -2.15 3.42 -4.28
C PRO A 164 -1.59 3.86 -2.92
N PRO A 165 -1.66 3.05 -1.83
CA PRO A 165 -1.08 3.46 -0.57
C PRO A 165 0.43 3.65 -0.71
N PHE A 166 1.18 2.71 -1.28
CA PHE A 166 2.64 2.82 -1.42
C PHE A 166 3.08 4.11 -2.14
N LEU A 167 2.41 4.47 -3.24
CA LEU A 167 2.73 5.67 -4.00
C LEU A 167 2.46 6.96 -3.19
N LEU A 168 1.52 6.94 -2.23
CA LEU A 168 1.34 8.04 -1.28
C LEU A 168 2.46 8.14 -0.25
N TYR A 169 3.00 7.02 0.25
CA TYR A 169 4.22 7.04 1.08
C TYR A 169 5.38 7.67 0.30
N ALA A 170 5.61 7.20 -0.94
CA ALA A 170 6.71 7.68 -1.77
C ALA A 170 6.56 9.17 -2.09
N SER A 171 5.36 9.60 -2.48
CA SER A 171 5.04 11.02 -2.72
C SER A 171 5.28 11.87 -1.47
N GLY A 172 4.91 11.36 -0.29
CA GLY A 172 5.11 12.05 0.98
C GLY A 172 6.58 12.28 1.32
N PHE A 173 7.44 11.27 1.12
CA PHE A 173 8.88 11.41 1.31
C PHE A 173 9.53 12.33 0.27
N LEU A 174 9.12 12.23 -1.01
CA LEU A 174 9.62 13.13 -2.06
C LEU A 174 9.31 14.59 -1.72
N PHE A 175 8.08 14.87 -1.28
CA PHE A 175 7.69 16.23 -0.92
C PHE A 175 8.37 16.72 0.38
N MET A 176 8.47 15.87 1.41
CA MET A 176 9.19 16.24 2.64
C MET A 176 10.68 16.46 2.40
N GLY A 177 11.28 15.69 1.48
CA GLY A 177 12.68 15.80 1.15
C GLY A 177 13.03 16.99 0.27
N ALA A 178 12.05 17.73 -0.25
CA ALA A 178 12.26 18.81 -1.21
C ALA A 178 12.24 20.22 -0.58
N THR A 179 12.68 20.36 0.68
CA THR A 179 12.81 21.69 1.32
C THR A 179 13.94 22.49 0.69
N GLU A 180 13.82 23.83 0.69
CA GLU A 180 14.80 24.70 0.03
C GLU A 180 16.23 24.51 0.57
N GLU A 181 16.37 24.42 1.89
CA GLU A 181 17.67 24.28 2.55
C GLU A 181 18.31 22.92 2.21
N GLN A 182 17.52 21.85 2.22
CA GLN A 182 17.99 20.51 1.88
C GLN A 182 18.40 20.40 0.42
N MET A 183 17.62 21.01 -0.48
CA MET A 183 17.93 21.06 -1.90
C MET A 183 19.21 21.85 -2.19
N ARG A 184 19.44 22.97 -1.48
CA ARG A 184 20.71 23.73 -1.60
C ARG A 184 21.90 22.90 -1.12
N MET A 185 21.82 22.29 0.06
CA MET A 185 22.91 21.44 0.60
C MET A 185 23.28 20.29 -0.35
N LEU A 186 22.28 19.62 -0.94
CA LEU A 186 22.52 18.54 -1.89
C LEU A 186 23.14 19.04 -3.21
N SER A 187 22.68 20.19 -3.69
CA SER A 187 23.23 20.82 -4.89
C SER A 187 24.69 21.24 -4.69
N ASP A 188 25.02 21.85 -3.55
CA ASP A 188 26.38 22.27 -3.22
C ASP A 188 27.34 21.06 -3.07
N ALA A 189 26.82 19.93 -2.60
CA ALA A 189 27.54 18.66 -2.53
C ALA A 189 27.63 17.90 -3.88
N GLY A 190 27.04 18.43 -4.95
CA GLY A 190 27.02 17.79 -6.27
C GLY A 190 26.16 16.51 -6.35
N VAL A 191 25.20 16.33 -5.44
CA VAL A 191 24.31 15.17 -5.43
C VAL A 191 23.26 15.30 -6.54
N THR A 192 23.13 14.25 -7.36
CA THR A 192 22.15 14.24 -8.44
C THR A 192 20.74 13.95 -7.93
N HIS A 193 19.72 14.48 -8.63
CA HIS A 193 18.32 14.19 -8.31
C HIS A 193 18.02 12.69 -8.34
N VAL A 194 18.57 11.93 -9.29
CA VAL A 194 18.30 10.49 -9.43
C VAL A 194 18.73 9.72 -8.17
N SER A 195 19.98 9.90 -7.73
CA SER A 195 20.49 9.23 -6.53
C SER A 195 19.67 9.59 -5.30
N TYR A 196 19.32 10.87 -5.17
CA TYR A 196 18.55 11.37 -4.05
C TYR A 196 17.11 10.82 -4.03
N ILE A 197 16.44 10.79 -5.19
CA ILE A 197 15.09 10.22 -5.35
C ILE A 197 15.08 8.73 -4.99
N LEU A 198 16.06 7.95 -5.44
CA LEU A 198 16.15 6.52 -5.11
C LEU A 198 16.32 6.28 -3.61
N ILE A 199 17.05 7.14 -2.90
CA ILE A 199 17.17 7.09 -1.43
C ILE A 199 15.80 7.32 -0.79
N LEU A 200 15.05 8.34 -1.23
CA LEU A 200 13.72 8.63 -0.69
C LEU A 200 12.72 7.50 -0.95
N TYR A 201 12.75 6.90 -2.14
CA TYR A 201 11.97 5.69 -2.43
C TYR A 201 12.36 4.51 -1.54
N SER A 202 13.65 4.32 -1.29
CA SER A 202 14.13 3.25 -0.40
C SER A 202 13.60 3.43 1.02
N ILE A 203 13.62 4.65 1.55
CA ILE A 203 13.04 4.97 2.86
C ILE A 203 11.52 4.72 2.86
N SER A 204 10.83 5.07 1.77
CA SER A 204 9.41 4.77 1.59
C SER A 204 9.12 3.26 1.65
N PHE A 205 9.92 2.43 0.97
CA PHE A 205 9.79 0.98 1.04
C PHE A 205 9.99 0.44 2.46
N LEU A 206 11.01 0.93 3.18
CA LEU A 206 11.28 0.50 4.55
C LEU A 206 10.13 0.88 5.50
N LEU A 207 9.60 2.09 5.40
CA LEU A 207 8.45 2.50 6.21
C LEU A 207 7.19 1.69 5.85
N PHE A 208 6.95 1.47 4.55
CA PHE A 208 5.81 0.67 4.10
C PHE A 208 5.89 -0.76 4.64
N LEU A 209 7.06 -1.41 4.53
CA LEU A 209 7.33 -2.71 5.12
C LEU A 209 7.09 -2.70 6.63
N PHE A 210 7.59 -1.70 7.34
CA PHE A 210 7.39 -1.57 8.78
C PHE A 210 5.90 -1.53 9.16
N ILE A 211 5.09 -0.72 8.47
CA ILE A 211 3.65 -0.66 8.70
C ILE A 211 2.96 -2.00 8.37
N LEU A 212 3.33 -2.66 7.27
CA LEU A 212 2.81 -3.99 6.92
C LEU A 212 3.11 -5.01 8.04
N MET A 213 4.34 -5.02 8.57
CA MET A 213 4.72 -5.90 9.69
C MET A 213 3.89 -5.63 10.94
N LEU A 214 3.67 -4.35 11.29
CA LEU A 214 2.85 -3.97 12.44
C LEU A 214 1.40 -4.41 12.28
N LEU A 215 0.81 -4.22 11.10
CA LEU A 215 -0.57 -4.61 10.83
C LEU A 215 -0.74 -6.13 10.79
N HIS A 216 0.25 -6.84 10.25
CA HIS A 216 0.27 -8.31 10.29
C HIS A 216 0.37 -8.81 11.73
N LEU A 217 1.26 -8.24 12.54
CA LEU A 217 1.38 -8.56 13.96
C LEU A 217 0.07 -8.28 14.73
N TYR A 218 -0.57 -7.13 14.46
CA TYR A 218 -1.86 -6.79 15.03
C TYR A 218 -2.92 -7.84 14.68
N SER A 219 -3.07 -8.16 13.38
CA SER A 219 -4.05 -9.14 12.89
C SER A 219 -3.85 -10.53 13.48
N ALA A 220 -2.60 -10.99 13.56
CA ALA A 220 -2.25 -12.28 14.17
C ALA A 220 -2.67 -12.35 15.65
N ASN A 221 -2.44 -11.29 16.42
CA ASN A 221 -2.81 -11.24 17.84
C ASN A 221 -4.32 -11.11 18.05
N THR A 222 -5.04 -10.33 17.24
CA THR A 222 -6.50 -10.22 17.37
C THR A 222 -7.23 -11.50 16.93
N SER A 223 -6.69 -12.20 15.94
CA SER A 223 -7.24 -13.48 15.49
C SER A 223 -7.01 -14.59 16.53
N ALA A 224 -5.84 -14.60 17.18
CA ALA A 224 -5.53 -15.54 18.26
C ALA A 224 -6.42 -15.33 19.50
N ILE A 225 -6.77 -14.08 19.84
CA ILE A 225 -7.69 -13.77 20.95
C ILE A 225 -9.13 -14.23 20.64
N GLY A 226 -9.56 -14.18 19.37
CA GLY A 226 -10.87 -14.67 18.93
C GLY A 226 -11.01 -16.19 18.95
N ALA A 227 -9.93 -16.93 18.68
CA ALA A 227 -9.91 -18.39 18.68
C ALA A 227 -10.10 -19.03 20.07
N GLY A 228 -9.95 -18.24 21.16
CA GLY A 228 -10.17 -18.68 22.54
C GLY A 228 -11.64 -18.79 22.98
N LYS A 229 -12.60 -18.37 22.13
CA LYS A 229 -14.05 -18.51 22.40
C LYS A 229 -14.67 -19.49 21.41
N GLN A 230 -14.45 -20.78 21.61
CA GLN A 230 -15.37 -21.75 21.00
C GLN A 230 -16.76 -21.57 21.62
N PRO A 231 -17.84 -21.46 20.83
CA PRO A 231 -19.18 -21.50 21.39
C PRO A 231 -19.39 -22.90 21.97
N VAL A 232 -19.51 -22.99 23.30
CA VAL A 232 -19.95 -24.21 23.96
C VAL A 232 -21.34 -24.52 23.42
N LYS A 233 -21.45 -25.53 22.56
CA LYS A 233 -22.74 -26.11 22.17
C LYS A 233 -23.34 -26.71 23.46
N PRO A 234 -24.51 -26.26 23.93
CA PRO A 234 -25.20 -26.94 25.01
C PRO A 234 -25.83 -28.19 24.40
N GLY A 235 -25.13 -29.32 24.43
CA GLY A 235 -25.63 -30.55 23.82
C GLY A 235 -24.88 -31.83 24.16
N ASP A 236 -23.55 -31.78 24.27
CA ASP A 236 -22.79 -33.03 24.42
C ASP A 236 -22.15 -33.10 25.81
N GLU A 237 -22.92 -33.58 26.79
CA GLU A 237 -22.35 -34.22 27.98
C GLU A 237 -21.62 -35.50 27.55
N GLU A 238 -20.38 -35.38 27.09
CA GLU A 238 -19.45 -36.51 27.08
C GLU A 238 -18.29 -36.28 28.05
N ARG A 239 -18.25 -37.18 29.03
CA ARG A 239 -17.32 -37.23 30.15
C ARG A 239 -15.86 -37.22 29.67
N PRO A 240 -14.92 -36.63 30.44
CA PRO A 240 -13.53 -36.54 30.05
C PRO A 240 -12.89 -37.94 30.06
N ARG A 241 -12.45 -38.43 28.90
CA ARG A 241 -11.58 -39.61 28.81
C ARG A 241 -10.13 -39.17 28.72
N THR A 242 -9.45 -39.28 29.84
CA THR A 242 -7.98 -39.39 29.94
C THR A 242 -7.52 -40.68 29.28
N ASN A 243 -6.72 -40.59 28.20
CA ASN A 243 -5.47 -41.35 28.04
C ASN A 243 -4.84 -41.10 26.66
N GLY A 244 -3.53 -40.82 26.68
CA GLY A 244 -2.70 -40.71 25.49
C GLY A 244 -2.47 -42.08 24.85
N HIS A 245 -2.77 -42.20 23.57
CA HIS A 245 -2.19 -43.19 22.67
C HIS A 245 -1.92 -42.54 21.32
N ALA A 246 -0.71 -42.78 20.79
CA ALA A 246 -0.26 -42.32 19.50
C ALA A 246 -1.16 -42.87 18.38
N ARG A 247 -1.61 -41.99 17.49
CA ARG A 247 -2.41 -42.33 16.31
C ARG A 247 -1.54 -43.08 15.30
N ILE A 248 -1.94 -44.29 14.94
CA ILE A 248 -1.33 -45.03 13.82
C ILE A 248 -1.81 -44.39 12.51
N PRO A 249 -0.90 -43.98 11.59
CA PRO A 249 -1.29 -43.38 10.32
C PRO A 249 -2.06 -44.37 9.44
N ASN A 250 -3.18 -43.93 8.87
CA ASN A 250 -3.95 -44.74 7.93
C ASN A 250 -3.42 -44.58 6.50
N ALA A 251 -3.87 -45.43 5.59
CA ALA A 251 -3.37 -45.52 4.20
C ALA A 251 -3.43 -44.19 3.44
N SER A 252 -4.39 -43.31 3.75
CA SER A 252 -4.48 -41.95 3.18
C SER A 252 -3.31 -41.05 3.58
N ASP A 253 -2.79 -41.21 4.80
CA ASP A 253 -1.71 -40.38 5.34
C ASP A 253 -0.35 -40.78 4.72
N ARG A 254 -0.19 -42.07 4.36
CA ARG A 254 1.00 -42.56 3.64
C ARG A 254 1.02 -42.06 2.19
N GLN A 255 -0.12 -42.09 1.52
CA GLN A 255 -0.21 -41.65 0.13
C GLN A 255 0.06 -40.14 -0.04
N ALA A 256 -0.28 -39.33 0.98
CA ALA A 256 0.05 -37.91 1.00
C ALA A 256 1.55 -37.64 1.25
N GLN A 257 2.20 -38.47 2.08
CA GLN A 257 3.65 -38.38 2.30
C GLN A 257 4.44 -38.81 1.06
N ASP A 258 4.07 -39.91 0.41
CA ASP A 258 4.73 -40.39 -0.81
C ASP A 258 4.61 -39.38 -1.97
N ALA A 259 3.47 -38.67 -2.06
CA ALA A 259 3.27 -37.61 -3.05
C ALA A 259 4.15 -36.38 -2.80
N GLN A 260 4.35 -36.00 -1.52
CA GLN A 260 5.22 -34.88 -1.15
C GLN A 260 6.70 -35.19 -1.37
N GLU A 261 7.12 -36.45 -1.18
CA GLU A 261 8.50 -36.87 -1.39
C GLU A 261 8.87 -36.87 -2.90
N PHE A 262 7.94 -37.28 -3.77
CA PHE A 262 8.10 -37.21 -5.23
C PHE A 262 8.17 -35.78 -5.80
N GLU A 263 7.40 -34.84 -5.24
CA GLU A 263 7.47 -33.42 -5.65
C GLU A 263 8.79 -32.75 -5.22
N LEU A 264 9.36 -33.16 -4.08
CA LEU A 264 10.65 -32.64 -3.60
C LEU A 264 11.85 -33.23 -4.35
N GLU A 265 11.82 -34.50 -4.72
CA GLU A 265 12.91 -35.13 -5.49
C GLU A 265 13.03 -34.55 -6.91
N GLY A 266 11.91 -34.15 -7.52
CA GLY A 266 11.89 -33.47 -8.83
C GLY A 266 12.38 -32.01 -8.81
N LEU A 267 12.50 -31.38 -7.64
CA LEU A 267 13.00 -30.00 -7.49
C LEU A 267 14.47 -29.93 -7.05
N MET A 268 15.08 -31.07 -6.71
CA MET A 268 16.48 -31.12 -6.25
C MET A 268 17.47 -31.68 -7.30
N SER A 269 17.02 -32.07 -8.49
CA SER A 269 17.89 -32.72 -9.50
C SER A 269 18.39 -31.84 -10.64
N ASP A 270 18.08 -30.53 -10.66
CA ASP A 270 18.34 -29.68 -11.85
C ASP A 270 19.51 -28.70 -11.74
N ASP A 271 20.36 -28.79 -10.70
CA ASP A 271 21.45 -27.80 -10.50
C ASP A 271 22.81 -28.39 -10.10
N GLU A 272 23.25 -29.53 -10.66
CA GLU A 272 24.69 -29.86 -10.68
C GLU A 272 25.07 -30.64 -11.96
N ASP A 273 25.68 -29.99 -12.95
CA ASP A 273 26.78 -30.57 -13.77
C ASP A 273 27.34 -29.59 -14.84
N GLU A 274 28.26 -28.72 -14.45
CA GLU A 274 29.28 -28.18 -15.37
C GLU A 274 30.67 -28.30 -14.75
N ARG A 275 31.39 -29.40 -15.06
CA ARG A 275 32.87 -29.46 -14.96
C ARG A 275 33.46 -30.24 -16.14
N PRO A 276 34.52 -29.73 -16.81
CA PRO A 276 35.08 -30.37 -17.99
C PRO A 276 36.00 -31.55 -17.65
N LYS A 277 35.85 -32.64 -18.44
CA LYS A 277 36.62 -33.90 -18.33
C LYS A 277 38.08 -33.72 -18.78
N VAL A 278 39.02 -34.02 -17.87
CA VAL A 278 40.45 -34.22 -18.18
C VAL A 278 40.66 -35.68 -18.59
N ASN A 279 41.10 -35.89 -19.83
CA ASN A 279 41.40 -37.20 -20.40
C ASN A 279 42.78 -37.72 -19.93
N GLY A 280 42.80 -38.69 -19.02
CA GLY A 280 43.97 -39.49 -18.69
C GLY A 280 44.09 -40.71 -19.61
N LYS A 281 45.01 -40.69 -20.57
CA LYS A 281 45.41 -41.87 -21.36
C LYS A 281 46.29 -42.79 -20.51
N ALA A 282 45.83 -44.03 -20.33
CA ALA A 282 46.64 -45.14 -19.87
C ALA A 282 47.63 -45.58 -20.97
N ALA A 283 48.89 -45.76 -20.60
CA ALA A 283 49.91 -46.44 -21.41
C ALA A 283 50.43 -47.64 -20.60
N ASN A 284 50.34 -48.84 -21.19
CA ASN A 284 50.88 -50.08 -20.64
C ASN A 284 51.68 -50.81 -21.72
N GLY A 285 52.87 -51.31 -21.35
CA GLY A 285 53.68 -52.33 -22.05
C GLY A 285 54.64 -51.78 -23.11
N VAL A 286 55.94 -51.57 -22.88
CA VAL A 286 57.07 -52.50 -22.61
C VAL A 286 57.51 -53.35 -23.83
N ALA A 287 58.69 -52.96 -24.34
CA ALA A 287 59.79 -53.72 -24.97
C ALA A 287 59.50 -54.83 -26.01
N HIS A 288 59.92 -54.60 -27.26
CA HIS A 288 61.17 -55.14 -27.82
C HIS A 288 61.52 -54.46 -29.14
#